data_AF-A0A5C9E747-F1
#
_entry.id   AF-A0A5C9E747-F1
#
_cell.length_a   1.000
_cell.length_b   1.000
_cell.length_c   1.000
_cell.angle_alpha   90.00
_cell.angle_beta   90.00
_cell.angle_gamma   90.00
#
_symmetry.space_group_name_H-M   'P 1'
#
loop_
_entity.id
_entity.type
_entity.pdbx_description
1 polymer ?
#
loop_
_entity_poly.entity_id
_entity_poly.type
_entity_poly.pdbx_seq_one_letter_code
_entity_poly.pdbx_strand_id
1 'polypeptide(L)'
;MAKDIFAVMILEEDTGQPLYTYFIDPQLKRNPGLIPQKLRTKEIRMVHVLGKHVVFTALVAPETTGVKEKLEKLRERIEKVFPEGLKRGKGNFADMVILENISQEVLL
;
A
#
# COMPACT_ATOMS: atom_id res chain seq x y z
N MET A 1 3.23 -2.70 -16.27
CA MET A 1 4.57 -2.22 -15.83
C MET A 1 4.44 -0.98 -14.95
N ALA A 2 4.27 -1.18 -13.64
CA ALA A 2 4.31 -0.12 -12.62
C ALA A 2 5.76 0.22 -12.25
N LYS A 3 6.56 0.73 -13.19
CA LYS A 3 7.99 1.03 -12.94
C LYS A 3 8.22 2.07 -11.85
N ASP A 4 7.18 2.83 -11.49
CA ASP A 4 7.31 3.98 -10.61
C ASP A 4 6.54 3.82 -9.28
N ILE A 5 5.97 2.64 -9.01
CA ILE A 5 5.38 2.30 -7.71
C ILE A 5 6.29 1.28 -7.03
N PHE A 6 6.83 1.65 -5.88
CA PHE A 6 7.77 0.81 -5.14
C PHE A 6 7.09 -0.09 -4.12
N ALA A 7 6.02 0.40 -3.48
CA ALA A 7 5.21 -0.37 -2.56
C ALA A 7 3.82 0.23 -2.41
N VAL A 8 2.87 -0.59 -1.96
CA VAL A 8 1.59 -0.11 -1.42
C VAL A 8 1.45 -0.59 0.03
N MET A 9 0.81 0.24 0.85
CA MET A 9 0.59 0.01 2.26
C MET A 9 -0.88 0.29 2.57
N ILE A 10 -1.42 -0.47 3.50
CA ILE A 10 -2.69 -0.18 4.15
C ILE A 10 -2.35 0.17 5.58
N LEU A 11 -2.67 1.41 5.97
CA LEU A 11 -2.33 1.96 7.26
C LEU A 11 -3.59 2.05 8.12
N GLU A 12 -3.43 1.84 9.42
CA GLU A 12 -4.43 2.21 10.40
C GLU A 12 -4.60 3.74 10.43
N GLU A 13 -5.84 4.22 10.39
CA GLU A 13 -6.14 5.65 10.26
C GLU A 13 -5.65 6.47 11.46
N ASP A 14 -5.84 5.95 12.67
CA ASP A 14 -5.54 6.68 13.92
C ASP A 14 -4.03 6.76 14.20
N THR A 15 -3.28 5.69 13.88
CA THR A 15 -1.87 5.56 14.30
C THR A 15 -0.89 5.69 13.14
N GLY A 16 -1.37 5.59 11.89
CA GLY A 16 -0.52 5.50 10.70
C GLY A 16 0.29 4.20 10.63
N GLN A 17 0.06 3.22 11.51
CA GLN A 17 0.82 1.99 11.51
C GLN A 17 0.41 1.08 10.34
N PRO A 18 1.36 0.41 9.68
CA PRO A 18 1.05 -0.49 8.58
C PRO A 18 0.34 -1.74 9.07
N LEU A 19 -0.86 -1.98 8.56
CA LEU A 19 -1.63 -3.21 8.71
C LEU A 19 -1.22 -4.24 7.65
N TYR A 20 -0.85 -3.75 6.47
CA TYR A 20 -0.39 -4.56 5.35
C TYR A 20 0.56 -3.75 4.48
N THR A 21 1.59 -4.42 3.92
CA THR A 21 2.51 -3.82 2.96
C THR A 21 2.81 -4.81 1.84
N TYR A 22 2.60 -4.38 0.61
CA TYR A 22 3.01 -5.10 -0.59
C TYR A 22 4.15 -4.35 -1.28
N PHE A 23 5.32 -4.98 -1.33
CA PHE A 23 6.49 -4.43 -2.01
C PHE A 23 6.55 -4.92 -3.45
N ILE A 24 6.58 -3.98 -4.39
CA ILE A 24 6.87 -4.23 -5.80
C ILE A 24 8.39 -4.18 -6.02
N ASP A 25 9.06 -3.25 -5.34
CA ASP A 25 10.51 -3.09 -5.38
C ASP A 25 11.21 -4.10 -4.46
N PRO A 26 12.06 -5.00 -5.01
CA PRO A 26 12.76 -6.01 -4.21
C PRO A 26 13.82 -5.43 -3.26
N GLN A 27 14.39 -4.27 -3.57
CA GLN A 27 15.39 -3.63 -2.71
C GLN A 27 14.74 -3.05 -1.46
N LEU A 28 13.61 -2.36 -1.60
CA LEU A 28 12.84 -1.86 -0.46
C LEU A 28 12.24 -3.00 0.37
N LYS A 29 11.83 -4.11 -0.26
CA LYS A 29 11.40 -5.32 0.48
C LYS A 29 12.51 -5.86 1.38
N ARG A 30 13.75 -5.90 0.89
CA ARG A 30 14.92 -6.39 1.64
C ARG A 30 15.37 -5.41 2.72
N ASN A 31 15.20 -4.11 2.50
CA ASN A 31 15.60 -3.09 3.47
C ASN A 31 14.56 -1.96 3.59
N PRO A 32 13.44 -2.19 4.32
CA PRO A 32 12.41 -1.18 4.54
C PRO A 32 12.91 0.05 5.30
N GLY A 33 14.03 -0.06 6.04
CA GLY A 33 14.65 1.06 6.76
C GLY A 33 15.16 2.19 5.86
N LEU A 34 15.27 1.96 4.54
CA LEU A 34 15.63 3.00 3.57
C LEU A 34 14.47 3.94 3.24
N ILE A 35 13.22 3.55 3.52
CA ILE A 35 12.03 4.32 3.15
C ILE A 35 12.05 5.72 3.80
N PRO A 36 12.28 5.89 5.12
CA PRO A 36 12.37 7.21 5.73
C PRO A 36 13.51 8.07 5.16
N GLN A 37 14.65 7.45 4.83
CA GLN A 37 15.76 8.17 4.20
C GLN A 37 15.37 8.68 2.80
N LYS A 38 14.81 7.81 1.96
CA LYS A 38 14.39 8.14 0.60
C LYS A 38 13.26 9.16 0.54
N LEU A 39 12.36 9.15 1.53
CA LEU A 39 11.34 10.20 1.70
C LEU A 39 11.98 11.55 2.03
N ARG A 40 12.96 11.59 2.95
CA ARG A 40 13.67 12.82 3.33
C ARG A 40 14.49 13.40 2.17
N THR A 41 15.12 12.54 1.36
CA THR A 41 15.88 12.96 0.17
C THR A 41 15.00 13.26 -1.05
N LYS A 42 13.68 13.07 -0.93
CA LYS A 42 12.69 13.23 -2.02
C LYS A 42 12.95 12.31 -3.22
N GLU A 43 13.65 11.19 -3.02
CA GLU A 43 13.78 10.13 -4.03
C GLU A 43 12.47 9.36 -4.22
N ILE A 44 11.63 9.33 -3.19
CA ILE A 44 10.28 8.77 -3.24
C ILE A 44 9.32 9.73 -2.54
N ARG A 45 8.03 9.61 -2.85
CA ARG A 45 6.94 10.29 -2.17
C ARG A 45 5.82 9.33 -1.83
N MET A 46 4.98 9.72 -0.88
CA MET A 46 3.76 9.00 -0.54
C MET A 46 2.55 9.61 -1.23
N VAL A 47 1.66 8.77 -1.72
CA VAL A 47 0.33 9.17 -2.18
C VAL A 47 -0.70 8.41 -1.39
N HIS A 48 -1.71 9.11 -0.87
CA HIS A 48 -2.71 8.56 0.01
C HIS A 48 -4.10 8.63 -0.61
N VAL A 49 -4.91 7.61 -0.33
CA VAL A 49 -6.35 7.56 -0.55
C VAL A 49 -6.99 7.09 0.76
N LEU A 50 -7.95 7.86 1.26
CA LEU A 50 -8.69 7.50 2.46
C LEU A 50 -9.71 6.41 2.14
N GLY A 51 -9.69 5.34 2.91
CA GLY A 51 -10.75 4.35 2.97
C GLY A 51 -11.75 4.63 4.08
N LYS A 52 -12.70 3.72 4.28
CA LYS A 52 -13.71 3.79 5.33
C LYS A 52 -13.13 3.61 6.75
N HIS A 53 -12.07 2.83 6.87
CA HIS A 53 -11.49 2.42 8.16
C HIS A 53 -9.95 2.45 8.18
N VAL A 54 -9.33 2.66 7.02
CA VAL A 54 -7.89 2.51 6.80
C VAL A 54 -7.44 3.50 5.73
N VAL A 55 -6.15 3.80 5.68
CA VAL A 55 -5.55 4.67 4.67
C VAL A 55 -4.75 3.84 3.69
N PHE A 56 -5.07 3.93 2.40
CA PHE A 56 -4.33 3.29 1.32
C PHE A 56 -3.21 4.21 0.86
N THR A 57 -1.97 3.73 0.92
CA THR A 57 -0.78 4.53 0.64
C THR A 57 0.08 3.86 -0.41
N ALA A 58 0.56 4.60 -1.40
CA ALA A 58 1.59 4.14 -2.32
C ALA A 58 2.90 4.89 -2.09
N LEU A 59 4.02 4.17 -2.14
CA LEU A 59 5.36 4.72 -2.29
C LEU A 59 5.69 4.79 -3.77
N VAL A 60 5.96 5.98 -4.28
CA VAL A 60 6.17 6.22 -5.72
C VAL A 60 7.34 7.16 -5.98
N ALA A 61 7.82 7.18 -7.23
CA ALA A 61 8.76 8.21 -7.67
C ALA A 61 8.08 9.59 -7.67
N PRO A 62 8.84 10.70 -7.54
CA PRO A 62 8.28 12.04 -7.49
C PRO A 62 7.39 12.39 -8.70
N GLU A 63 7.80 11.98 -9.89
CA GLU A 63 7.17 12.24 -11.18
C GLU A 63 6.01 11.30 -11.52
N THR A 64 5.75 10.27 -10.71
CA THR A 64 4.70 9.29 -10.98
C THR A 64 3.32 9.94 -10.99
N THR A 65 2.56 9.76 -12.07
CA THR A 65 1.17 10.19 -12.19
C THR A 65 0.22 8.99 -12.24
N GLY A 66 -1.10 9.20 -12.08
CA GLY A 66 -2.10 8.13 -12.18
C GLY A 66 -2.13 7.10 -11.03
N VAL A 67 -1.22 7.17 -10.05
CA VAL A 67 -1.22 6.23 -8.90
C VAL A 67 -2.49 6.31 -8.06
N LYS A 68 -3.12 7.50 -7.99
CA LYS A 68 -4.35 7.69 -7.21
C LYS A 68 -5.48 6.79 -7.74
N GLU A 69 -5.65 6.67 -9.06
CA GLU A 69 -6.66 5.78 -9.65
C GLU A 69 -6.42 4.31 -9.31
N LYS A 70 -5.15 3.89 -9.28
CA LYS A 70 -4.79 2.53 -8.85
C LYS A 70 -5.10 2.31 -7.37
N LEU A 71 -4.81 3.29 -6.52
CA LEU A 71 -5.14 3.23 -5.09
C LEU A 71 -6.65 3.22 -4.85
N GLU A 72 -7.44 3.94 -5.64
CA GLU A 72 -8.91 3.91 -5.56
C GLU A 72 -9.45 2.51 -5.93
N LYS A 73 -8.96 1.90 -7.03
CA LYS A 73 -9.32 0.53 -7.39
C LYS A 73 -8.94 -0.48 -6.31
N LEU A 74 -7.75 -0.31 -5.72
CA LEU A 74 -7.27 -1.14 -4.62
C LEU A 74 -8.19 -1.00 -3.40
N ARG A 75 -8.52 0.25 -3.02
CA ARG A 75 -9.47 0.57 -1.95
C ARG A 75 -10.81 -0.11 -2.18
N GLU A 76 -11.43 0.10 -3.34
CA GLU A 76 -12.73 -0.47 -3.68
C GLU A 76 -12.75 -1.99 -3.58
N ARG A 77 -11.69 -2.65 -4.08
CA ARG A 77 -11.60 -4.11 -4.05
C ARG A 77 -11.44 -4.62 -2.62
N ILE A 78 -10.59 -3.99 -1.83
CA ILE A 78 -10.31 -4.40 -0.44
C ILE A 78 -11.52 -4.13 0.45
N GLU A 79 -12.18 -2.97 0.33
CA GLU A 79 -13.39 -2.67 1.11
C GLU A 79 -14.57 -3.58 0.75
N LYS A 80 -14.61 -4.12 -0.47
CA LYS A 80 -15.61 -5.13 -0.84
C LYS A 80 -15.38 -6.47 -0.16
N VAL A 81 -14.11 -6.85 0.03
CA VAL A 81 -13.73 -8.13 0.64
C VAL A 81 -13.70 -8.04 2.17
N PHE A 82 -13.30 -6.88 2.71
CA PHE A 82 -13.19 -6.58 4.12
C PHE A 82 -14.09 -5.39 4.49
N PRO A 83 -15.43 -5.54 4.44
CA PRO A 83 -16.36 -4.43 4.65
C PRO A 83 -16.30 -3.84 6.07
N GLU A 84 -15.90 -4.63 7.06
CA GLU A 84 -15.71 -4.17 8.45
C GLU A 84 -14.33 -3.55 8.72
N GLY A 85 -13.49 -3.45 7.67
CA GLY A 85 -12.12 -2.96 7.75
C GLY A 85 -11.11 -4.02 8.21
N LEU A 86 -9.84 -3.76 7.90
CA LEU A 86 -8.72 -4.55 8.40
C LEU A 86 -8.40 -4.10 9.83
N LYS A 87 -8.36 -5.04 10.78
CA LYS A 87 -7.99 -4.76 12.17
C LYS A 87 -6.72 -5.49 12.55
N ARG A 88 -5.91 -4.83 13.38
CA ARG A 88 -4.69 -5.40 13.93
C ARG A 88 -4.98 -6.68 14.71
N GLY A 89 -4.18 -7.73 14.49
CA GLY A 89 -4.33 -9.02 15.19
C GLY A 89 -5.43 -9.96 14.66
N LYS A 90 -6.18 -9.55 13.62
CA LYS A 90 -7.17 -10.43 12.95
C LYS A 90 -6.70 -11.00 11.61
N GLY A 91 -5.55 -10.57 11.10
CA GLY A 91 -4.96 -11.06 9.85
C GLY A 91 -4.53 -12.51 9.98
N ASN A 92 -5.41 -13.43 9.64
CA ASN A 92 -5.03 -14.82 9.47
C ASN A 92 -4.21 -14.95 8.16
N PHE A 93 -3.49 -16.07 7.98
CA PHE A 93 -2.67 -16.28 6.78
C PHE A 93 -3.47 -16.11 5.47
N ALA A 94 -4.75 -16.47 5.48
CA ALA A 94 -5.63 -16.33 4.32
C ALA A 94 -5.84 -14.85 3.94
N ASP A 95 -6.02 -13.96 4.91
CA ASP A 95 -6.17 -12.51 4.66
C ASP A 95 -4.94 -11.95 3.95
N MET A 96 -3.73 -12.36 4.36
CA MET A 96 -2.48 -11.93 3.71
C MET A 96 -2.42 -12.39 2.24
N VAL A 97 -2.81 -13.63 1.96
CA VAL A 97 -2.84 -14.18 0.59
C VAL A 97 -3.87 -13.46 -0.27
N ILE A 98 -5.06 -13.18 0.28
CA ILE A 98 -6.11 -12.43 -0.41
C ILE A 98 -5.62 -11.02 -0.74
N LEU A 99 -5.02 -10.32 0.23
CA LEU A 99 -4.49 -8.97 0.04
C LEU A 99 -3.35 -8.95 -0.99
N GLU A 100 -2.48 -9.96 -1.00
CA GLU A 100 -1.42 -10.10 -1.99
C GLU A 100 -1.97 -10.33 -3.39
N ASN A 101 -2.94 -11.23 -3.56
CA ASN A 101 -3.60 -11.47 -4.85
C ASN A 101 -4.28 -10.21 -5.38
N ILE A 102 -5.02 -9.49 -4.54
CA ILE A 102 -5.68 -8.22 -4.93
C ILE A 102 -4.63 -7.18 -5.33
N SER A 103 -3.53 -7.07 -4.56
CA SER A 103 -2.46 -6.10 -4.85
C SER A 103 -1.79 -6.43 -6.19
N GLN A 104 -1.54 -7.70 -6.49
CA GLN A 104 -1.01 -8.14 -7.77
C GLN A 104 -1.98 -7.84 -8.92
N GLU A 105 -3.27 -8.17 -8.77
CA GLU A 105 -4.31 -7.93 -9.78
C GLU A 105 -4.43 -6.45 -10.17
N VAL A 106 -4.34 -5.55 -9.19
CA VAL A 106 -4.53 -4.11 -9.42
C VAL A 106 -3.26 -3.40 -9.91
N LEU A 107 -2.08 -3.87 -9.49
CA LEU A 107 -0.84 -3.12 -9.65
C LEU A 107 0.07 -3.60 -10.79
N LEU A 108 0.03 -4.89 -11.15
CA LEU A 108 0.91 -5.51 -12.16
C LEU A 108 0.27 -5.53 -13.55
#